data_AF-F6FYW4-F1
#
_entry.id   AF-F6FYW4-F1
#
_cell.length_a   1.000
_cell.length_b   1.000
_cell.length_c   1.000
_cell.angle_alpha   90.00
_cell.angle_beta   90.00
_cell.angle_gamma   90.00
#
_symmetry.space_group_name_H-M   'P 1'
#
loop_
_entity.id
_entity.type
_entity.pdbx_description
1 polymer ?
#
loop_
_entity_poly.entity_id
_entity_poly.type
_entity_poly.pdbx_seq_one_letter_code
_entity_poly.pdbx_strand_id
1 'polypeptide(L)'
;MVCVGGKDVGIIAVSHVFVRFGYPCLPERLHVFFRKFSMANTAQARKRARQAVAQNAHNSALRSRLRTAVKAVRKAIAGGDKAAAADVFKKAQSTIDSIADKKIVHKNKAARAKSRLSAAIKAMGA
;
A
#
# COMPACT_ATOMS: atom_id res chain seq x y z
N MET A 1 -10.63 5.14 -18.05
CA MET A 1 -10.52 3.78 -17.48
C MET A 1 -10.05 3.87 -16.04
N VAL A 2 -10.94 4.21 -15.11
CA VAL A 2 -10.65 4.25 -13.67
C VAL A 2 -11.24 2.96 -13.09
N CYS A 3 -10.41 1.97 -12.81
CA CYS A 3 -10.84 0.84 -12.00
C CYS A 3 -10.66 1.23 -10.53
N VAL A 4 -11.73 1.78 -9.95
CA VAL A 4 -11.89 1.91 -8.51
C VAL A 4 -12.26 0.53 -7.98
N GLY A 5 -11.49 0.04 -7.01
CA GLY A 5 -11.87 -1.13 -6.25
C GLY A 5 -13.04 -0.79 -5.32
N GLY A 6 -14.10 -1.59 -5.38
CA GLY A 6 -15.15 -1.68 -4.38
C GLY A 6 -15.15 -3.08 -3.79
N LYS A 7 -14.54 -3.25 -2.62
CA LYS A 7 -14.94 -4.30 -1.69
C LYS A 7 -15.98 -3.64 -0.82
N ASP A 8 -17.21 -4.12 -0.90
CA ASP A 8 -18.26 -4.07 0.14
C ASP A 8 -19.56 -4.50 -0.55
N VAL A 9 -19.89 -5.78 -0.46
CA VAL A 9 -21.25 -6.26 -0.77
C VAL A 9 -21.62 -7.40 0.17
N GLY A 10 -22.51 -7.07 1.10
CA GLY A 10 -23.73 -7.82 1.34
C GLY A 10 -23.62 -9.16 2.04
N ILE A 11 -23.68 -9.13 3.37
CA ILE A 11 -24.40 -10.15 4.13
C ILE A 11 -25.89 -9.96 3.83
N ILE A 12 -26.47 -10.78 2.96
CA ILE A 12 -27.92 -11.03 2.91
C ILE A 12 -28.14 -12.50 2.55
N ALA A 13 -28.78 -13.20 3.47
CA ALA A 13 -29.20 -14.59 3.34
C ALA A 13 -30.27 -14.75 2.25
N VAL A 14 -30.14 -15.76 1.39
CA VAL A 14 -31.26 -16.36 0.67
C VAL A 14 -31.11 -17.88 0.68
N SER A 15 -31.87 -18.47 1.59
CA SER A 15 -32.64 -19.71 1.51
C SER A 15 -32.50 -20.61 0.26
N HIS A 16 -32.42 -21.92 0.54
CA HIS A 16 -32.91 -23.03 -0.30
C HIS A 16 -32.29 -23.18 -1.70
N VAL A 17 -31.30 -24.06 -1.84
CA VAL A 17 -31.52 -25.38 -2.48
C VAL A 17 -30.55 -26.40 -1.87
N PHE A 18 -31.13 -27.31 -1.11
CA PHE A 18 -30.54 -28.57 -0.67
C PHE A 18 -30.45 -29.51 -1.89
N VAL A 19 -29.30 -29.57 -2.57
CA VAL A 19 -29.01 -30.68 -3.49
C VAL A 19 -27.91 -31.55 -2.90
N ARG A 20 -28.36 -32.76 -2.57
CA ARG A 20 -27.69 -33.84 -1.88
C ARG A 20 -26.77 -34.58 -2.85
N PHE A 21 -25.58 -34.04 -3.10
CA PHE A 21 -24.50 -34.83 -3.66
C PHE A 21 -23.89 -35.68 -2.55
N GLY A 22 -24.19 -36.98 -2.58
CA GLY A 22 -23.57 -37.97 -1.71
C GLY A 22 -22.07 -38.02 -1.98
N TYR A 23 -21.28 -37.72 -0.95
CA TYR A 23 -19.87 -38.09 -0.90
C TYR A 23 -19.75 -39.32 0.00
N PRO A 24 -19.64 -40.53 -0.58
CA PRO A 24 -19.33 -41.71 0.19
C PRO A 24 -17.89 -41.61 0.71
N CYS A 25 -17.75 -41.84 2.01
CA CYS A 25 -16.59 -42.46 2.65
C CYS A 25 -15.32 -41.60 2.75
N LEU A 26 -15.24 -40.80 3.82
CA LEU A 26 -13.96 -40.37 4.38
C LEU A 26 -13.31 -41.56 5.12
N PRO A 27 -12.12 -42.03 4.72
CA PRO A 27 -11.30 -42.82 5.62
C PRO A 27 -10.68 -41.89 6.68
N GLU A 28 -11.19 -42.05 7.88
CA GLU A 28 -10.59 -41.58 9.12
C GLU A 28 -9.20 -42.22 9.26
N ARG A 29 -8.15 -41.47 8.94
CA ARG A 29 -6.79 -41.79 9.38
C ARG A 29 -6.13 -40.55 9.94
N LEU A 30 -6.56 -40.24 11.16
CA LEU A 30 -5.87 -39.37 12.10
C LEU A 30 -4.49 -39.97 12.41
N HIS A 31 -3.53 -39.72 11.54
CA HIS A 31 -2.17 -39.46 11.98
C HIS A 31 -1.97 -37.95 11.93
N VAL A 32 -2.25 -37.31 13.07
CA VAL A 32 -1.64 -36.05 13.47
C VAL A 32 -0.13 -36.24 13.55
N PHE A 33 0.53 -36.30 12.40
CA PHE A 33 1.95 -36.01 12.30
C PHE A 33 2.07 -34.49 12.29
N PHE A 34 1.84 -33.91 13.48
CA PHE A 34 2.08 -32.51 13.79
C PHE A 34 3.60 -32.27 13.79
N ARG A 35 4.22 -32.46 12.63
CA ARG A 35 5.58 -32.02 12.36
C ARG A 35 5.51 -30.51 12.40
N LYS A 36 6.14 -29.95 13.42
CA LYS A 36 6.38 -28.53 13.63
C LYS A 36 7.09 -27.96 12.40
N PHE A 37 6.32 -27.62 11.37
CA PHE A 37 6.75 -26.81 10.24
C PHE A 37 6.84 -25.37 10.75
N SER A 38 7.89 -25.07 11.52
CA SER A 38 8.35 -23.69 11.62
C SER A 38 8.81 -23.28 10.21
N MET A 39 7.96 -22.47 9.56
CA MET A 39 8.06 -21.98 8.19
C MET A 39 9.50 -21.57 7.75
N ALA A 40 9.81 -21.86 6.47
CA ALA A 40 11.08 -21.73 5.72
C ALA A 40 12.00 -22.99 5.73
N ASN A 41 11.54 -24.03 5.03
CA ASN A 41 12.19 -25.35 4.98
C ASN A 41 13.50 -25.39 4.19
N THR A 42 13.71 -24.50 3.21
CA THR A 42 14.91 -24.48 2.36
C THR A 42 15.85 -23.32 2.71
N ALA A 43 17.16 -23.49 2.50
CA ALA A 43 18.16 -22.45 2.80
C ALA A 43 17.89 -21.12 2.07
N GLN A 44 17.40 -21.20 0.83
CA GLN A 44 16.96 -20.04 0.05
C GLN A 44 15.77 -19.29 0.68
N ALA A 45 14.78 -20.01 1.21
CA ALA A 45 13.62 -19.40 1.87
C ALA A 45 14.04 -18.63 3.13
N ARG A 46 14.94 -19.20 3.94
CA ARG A 46 15.50 -18.51 5.13
C ARG A 46 16.29 -17.26 4.75
N LYS A 47 17.04 -17.30 3.64
CA LYS A 47 17.75 -16.12 3.10
C LYS A 47 16.77 -15.04 2.65
N ARG A 48 15.75 -15.40 1.88
CA ARG A 48 14.72 -14.46 1.40
C ARG A 48 13.95 -13.83 2.56
N ALA A 49 13.62 -14.59 3.60
CA ALA A 49 12.96 -14.06 4.81
C ALA A 49 13.80 -12.97 5.49
N ARG A 50 15.10 -13.22 5.72
CA ARG A 50 16.03 -12.22 6.30
C ARG A 50 16.15 -10.97 5.42
N GLN A 51 16.28 -11.16 4.11
CA GLN A 51 16.37 -10.05 3.15
C GLN A 51 15.07 -9.24 3.09
N ALA A 52 13.92 -9.88 3.18
CA ALA A 52 12.62 -9.22 3.14
C ALA A 52 12.42 -8.31 4.37
N VAL A 53 12.80 -8.75 5.56
CA VAL A 53 12.71 -7.92 6.79
C VAL A 53 13.52 -6.63 6.64
N ALA A 54 14.78 -6.75 6.21
CA ALA A 54 15.66 -5.59 6.02
C ALA A 54 15.12 -4.61 4.96
N GLN A 55 14.68 -5.13 3.81
CA GLN A 55 14.10 -4.31 2.74
C GLN A 55 12.78 -3.67 3.15
N ASN A 56 11.92 -4.38 3.88
CA ASN A 56 10.65 -3.86 4.36
C ASN A 56 10.85 -2.70 5.34
N ALA A 57 11.80 -2.81 6.29
CA ALA A 57 12.13 -1.73 7.21
C ALA A 57 12.54 -0.46 6.44
N HIS A 58 13.50 -0.57 5.53
CA HIS A 58 13.95 0.57 4.71
C HIS A 58 12.83 1.16 3.83
N ASN A 59 12.07 0.31 3.14
CA ASN A 59 11.00 0.74 2.23
C ASN A 59 9.84 1.39 2.99
N SER A 60 9.53 0.90 4.20
CA SER A 60 8.50 1.49 5.06
C SER A 60 8.86 2.90 5.52
N ALA A 61 10.13 3.13 5.87
CA ALA A 61 10.62 4.45 6.26
C ALA A 61 10.53 5.45 5.09
N LEU A 62 10.97 5.07 3.89
CA LEU A 62 10.89 5.93 2.70
C LEU A 62 9.45 6.26 2.30
N ARG A 63 8.54 5.28 2.33
CA ARG A 63 7.11 5.52 2.05
C ARG A 63 6.48 6.45 3.09
N SER A 64 6.91 6.36 4.35
CA SER A 64 6.43 7.24 5.41
C SER A 64 6.94 8.67 5.26
N ARG A 65 8.20 8.86 4.85
CA ARG A 65 8.75 10.17 4.48
C ARG A 65 7.96 10.81 3.34
N LEU A 66 7.69 10.05 2.27
CA LEU A 66 6.86 10.53 1.15
C LEU A 66 5.48 11.00 1.60
N ARG A 67 4.77 10.18 2.39
CA ARG A 67 3.43 10.52 2.91
C ARG A 67 3.47 11.78 3.78
N THR A 68 4.53 11.93 4.58
CA THR A 68 4.71 13.09 5.47
C THR A 68 4.97 14.37 4.69
N ALA A 69 5.82 14.33 3.66
CA ALA A 69 6.07 15.47 2.78
C ALA A 69 4.77 15.95 2.10
N VAL A 70 3.97 15.02 1.57
CA VAL A 70 2.66 15.35 0.98
C VAL A 70 1.70 15.94 2.02
N LYS A 71 1.67 15.38 3.24
CA LYS A 71 0.83 15.91 4.34
C LYS A 71 1.25 17.32 4.75
N ALA A 72 2.55 17.62 4.78
CA ALA A 72 3.06 18.94 5.12
C ALA A 72 2.58 20.02 4.12
N VAL A 73 2.66 19.75 2.81
CA VAL A 73 2.14 20.67 1.80
C VAL A 73 0.62 20.85 1.94
N ARG A 74 -0.13 19.77 2.17
CA ARG A 74 -1.59 19.86 2.36
C ARG A 74 -1.97 20.68 3.59
N LYS A 75 -1.19 20.61 4.67
CA LYS A 75 -1.39 21.44 5.87
C LYS A 75 -1.11 22.93 5.57
N ALA A 76 -0.04 23.22 4.83
CA ALA A 76 0.27 24.60 4.43
C ALA A 76 -0.82 25.20 3.54
N ILE A 77 -1.39 24.41 2.62
CA ILE A 77 -2.54 24.81 1.79
C ILE A 77 -3.76 25.12 2.66
N ALA A 78 -4.04 24.29 3.68
CA ALA A 78 -5.15 24.54 4.60
C ALA A 78 -4.96 25.80 5.47
N GLY A 79 -3.72 26.25 5.66
CA GLY A 79 -3.40 27.49 6.39
C GLY A 79 -3.63 28.77 5.58
N GLY A 80 -3.80 28.69 4.25
CA GLY A 80 -4.15 29.84 3.41
C GLY A 80 -2.99 30.69 2.88
N ASP A 81 -1.74 30.43 3.32
CA ASP A 81 -0.57 31.21 2.90
C ASP A 81 0.08 30.69 1.60
N LYS A 82 -0.14 31.38 0.49
CA LYS A 82 0.37 31.00 -0.84
C LYS A 82 1.91 30.96 -0.93
N ALA A 83 2.59 31.96 -0.38
CA ALA A 83 4.05 32.06 -0.43
C ALA A 83 4.71 30.93 0.38
N ALA A 84 4.25 30.72 1.61
CA ALA A 84 4.73 29.64 2.48
C ALA A 84 4.44 28.26 1.87
N ALA A 85 3.26 28.06 1.25
CA ALA A 85 2.92 26.82 0.58
C ALA A 85 3.85 26.50 -0.61
N ALA A 86 4.26 27.51 -1.38
CA ALA A 86 5.18 27.34 -2.51
C ALA A 86 6.58 26.88 -2.06
N ASP A 87 7.10 27.41 -0.96
CA ASP A 87 8.42 27.03 -0.44
C ASP A 87 8.42 25.64 0.18
N VAL A 88 7.36 25.28 0.91
CA VAL A 88 7.16 23.92 1.42
C VAL A 88 7.02 22.93 0.26
N PHE A 89 6.34 23.33 -0.83
CA PHE A 89 6.21 22.51 -2.03
C PHE A 89 7.55 22.24 -2.72
N LYS A 90 8.44 23.23 -2.86
CA LYS A 90 9.79 23.03 -3.43
C LYS A 90 10.59 21.99 -2.63
N LYS A 91 10.58 22.09 -1.29
CA LYS A 91 11.25 21.12 -0.40
C LYS A 91 10.64 19.72 -0.53
N ALA A 92 9.32 19.64 -0.60
CA ALA A 92 8.62 18.38 -0.80
C ALA A 92 8.93 17.75 -2.17
N GLN A 93 9.06 18.55 -3.23
CA GLN A 93 9.36 18.08 -4.58
C GLN A 93 10.70 17.35 -4.66
N SER A 94 11.77 17.94 -4.10
CA SER A 94 13.09 17.30 -4.01
C SER A 94 13.00 15.94 -3.30
N THR A 95 12.29 15.88 -2.17
CA THR A 95 12.12 14.63 -1.41
C THR A 95 11.33 13.57 -2.20
N ILE A 96 10.28 13.97 -2.92
CA ILE A 96 9.45 13.07 -3.74
C ILE A 96 10.29 12.44 -4.86
N ASP A 97 11.09 13.26 -5.55
CA ASP A 97 11.85 12.81 -6.71
C ASP A 97 13.01 11.89 -6.29
N SER A 98 13.73 12.20 -5.20
CA SER A 98 14.75 11.29 -4.65
C SER A 98 14.20 9.92 -4.20
N ILE A 99 12.93 9.84 -3.83
CA ILE A 99 12.27 8.56 -3.49
C ILE A 99 11.83 7.81 -4.76
N ALA A 100 11.45 8.53 -5.81
CA ALA A 100 11.07 7.96 -7.09
C ALA A 100 12.28 7.30 -7.79
N ASP A 101 13.46 7.92 -7.71
CA ASP A 101 14.71 7.38 -8.28
C ASP A 101 15.09 6.03 -7.66
N LYS A 102 14.82 5.85 -6.37
CA LYS A 102 15.02 4.59 -5.63
C LYS A 102 14.01 3.49 -6.02
N LYS A 103 13.12 3.74 -6.98
CA LYS A 103 12.09 2.82 -7.49
C LYS A 103 11.13 2.28 -6.41
N ILE A 104 11.06 2.92 -5.24
CA ILE A 104 10.12 2.55 -4.17
C ILE A 104 8.70 2.97 -4.54
N VAL A 105 8.59 4.06 -5.30
CA VAL A 105 7.34 4.58 -5.86
C VAL A 105 7.52 4.79 -7.36
N HIS A 106 6.57 4.31 -8.14
CA HIS A 106 6.60 4.46 -9.59
C HIS A 106 6.60 5.95 -10.00
N LYS A 107 7.40 6.32 -11.01
CA LYS A 107 7.52 7.68 -11.54
C LYS A 107 6.16 8.35 -11.81
N ASN A 108 5.22 7.62 -12.42
CA ASN A 108 3.87 8.13 -12.68
C ASN A 108 3.09 8.45 -11.39
N LYS A 109 3.28 7.69 -10.31
CA LYS A 109 2.63 7.98 -9.03
C LYS A 109 3.22 9.24 -8.38
N ALA A 110 4.54 9.43 -8.47
CA ALA A 110 5.20 10.66 -8.04
C ALA A 110 4.73 11.87 -8.87
N ALA A 111 4.69 11.75 -10.20
CA ALA A 111 4.19 12.79 -11.11
C ALA A 111 2.73 13.17 -10.83
N ARG A 112 1.85 12.19 -10.58
CA ARG A 112 0.46 12.45 -10.19
C ARG A 112 0.36 13.21 -8.87
N ALA A 113 1.19 12.89 -7.89
CA ALA A 113 1.22 13.60 -6.61
C ALA A 113 1.66 15.07 -6.79
N LYS A 114 2.70 15.32 -7.60
CA LYS A 114 3.16 16.68 -7.93
C LYS A 114 2.06 17.48 -8.63
N SER A 115 1.47 16.91 -9.69
CA SER A 115 0.40 17.56 -10.46
C SER A 115 -0.81 17.96 -9.59
N ARG A 116 -1.27 17.07 -8.71
CA ARG A 116 -2.38 17.36 -7.79
C ARG A 116 -2.07 18.48 -6.81
N LEU A 117 -0.87 18.49 -6.24
CA LEU A 117 -0.44 19.54 -5.31
C LEU A 117 -0.29 20.90 -6.01
N SER A 118 0.28 20.92 -7.21
CA SER A 118 0.36 22.15 -8.01
C SER A 118 -1.02 22.69 -8.40
N ALA A 119 -1.96 21.81 -8.76
CA ALA A 119 -3.34 22.21 -9.04
C ALA A 119 -4.02 22.82 -7.81
N ALA A 120 -3.81 22.24 -6.62
CA ALA A 120 -4.36 22.78 -5.38
C ALA A 120 -3.78 24.16 -5.01
N ILE A 121 -2.47 24.38 -5.23
CA ILE A 121 -1.85 25.70 -5.01
C ILE A 121 -2.39 26.74 -5.99
N LYS A 122 -2.55 26.37 -7.26
CA LYS A 122 -3.15 27.24 -8.29
C LYS A 122 -4.61 27.59 -7.98
N ALA A 123 -5.39 26.64 -7.47
CA ALA A 123 -6.79 26.86 -7.12
C ALA A 123 -6.99 27.89 -6.00
N MET A 124 -6.02 28.06 -5.09
CA MET A 124 -6.06 29.17 -4.12
C MET A 124 -5.84 30.53 -4.79
N GLY A 125 -5.13 30.53 -5.93
CA GLY A 125 -4.71 31.69 -6.72
C GLY A 125 -5.72 32.19 -7.76
N ALA A 126 -6.82 31.46 -7.95
CA ALA A 126 -7.91 31.81 -8.85
C ALA A 126 -9.04 32.51 -8.11
#